data_AF-A0A2S4ZYL5-F1
#
_entry.id   AF-A0A2S4ZYL5-F1
#
_cell.length_a   1.000
_cell.length_b   1.000
_cell.length_c   1.000
_cell.angle_alpha   90.00
_cell.angle_beta   90.00
_cell.angle_gamma   90.00
#
_symmetry.space_group_name_H-M   'P 1'
#
loop_
_entity.id
_entity.type
_entity.pdbx_description
1 polymer ?
#
loop_
_entity_poly.entity_id
_entity_poly.type
_entity_poly.pdbx_seq_one_letter_code
_entity_poly.pdbx_strand_id
1 'polypeptide(L)' 'MESKLDKDFAFLAVGVIVVLIGTFARFIIDSHLLSLVCWGFVAVGAVLCLTAIARVLSVSQERENNQ' A
#
# COMPACT_ATOMS: atom_id res chain seq x y z
N MET A 1 -6.84 -7.53 -20.98
CA MET A 1 -5.73 -7.39 -20.01
C MET A 1 -5.89 -6.14 -19.12
N GLU A 2 -6.65 -5.13 -19.52
CA GLU A 2 -6.96 -3.91 -18.73
C GLU A 2 -7.44 -4.21 -17.30
N SER A 3 -8.41 -5.14 -17.15
CA SER A 3 -9.00 -5.50 -15.85
C SER A 3 -8.02 -6.01 -14.76
N LYS A 4 -6.85 -6.54 -15.13
CA LYS A 4 -5.86 -6.97 -14.12
C LYS A 4 -5.11 -5.77 -13.56
N LEU A 5 -4.71 -4.85 -14.44
CA LEU A 5 -3.97 -3.65 -14.04
C LEU A 5 -4.84 -2.75 -13.16
N ASP A 6 -6.13 -2.58 -13.49
CA ASP A 6 -7.09 -1.85 -12.64
C ASP A 6 -7.22 -2.44 -11.23
N LYS A 7 -7.19 -3.78 -11.11
CA LYS A 7 -7.23 -4.45 -9.80
C LYS A 7 -5.96 -4.23 -9.00
N ASP A 8 -4.79 -4.26 -9.64
CA ASP A 8 -3.51 -4.03 -8.96
C ASP A 8 -3.38 -2.56 -8.51
N PHE A 9 -3.87 -1.60 -9.31
CA PHE A 9 -3.98 -0.20 -8.90
C PHE A 9 -4.99 0.02 -7.78
N ALA A 10 -6.14 -0.65 -7.80
CA ALA A 10 -7.09 -0.62 -6.70
C ALA A 10 -6.47 -1.18 -5.41
N PHE A 11 -5.67 -2.24 -5.52
CA PHE A 11 -4.97 -2.84 -4.39
C PHE A 11 -3.90 -1.89 -3.82
N LEU A 12 -3.17 -1.19 -4.68
CA LEU A 12 -2.24 -0.13 -4.29
C LEU A 12 -2.97 1.01 -3.56
N ALA A 13 -4.12 1.46 -4.09
CA ALA A 13 -4.92 2.52 -3.49
C ALA A 13 -5.41 2.14 -2.08
N VAL A 14 -5.84 0.89 -1.87
CA VAL A 14 -6.21 0.39 -0.54
C VAL A 14 -5.02 0.45 0.42
N GLY A 15 -3.83 0.04 -0.02
CA GLY A 15 -2.60 0.15 0.78
C GLY A 15 -2.29 1.59 1.20
N VAL A 16 -2.40 2.54 0.26
CA VAL A 16 -2.18 3.98 0.52
C VAL A 16 -3.18 4.52 1.54
N ILE A 17 -4.47 4.16 1.41
CA ILE A 17 -5.51 4.59 2.36
C ILE A 17 -5.21 4.06 3.77
N VAL A 18 -4.78 2.80 3.90
CA VAL A 18 -4.42 2.20 5.19
C VAL A 18 -3.23 2.94 5.83
N VAL A 19 -2.20 3.30 5.04
CA VAL A 19 -1.06 4.10 5.52
C VAL A 19 -1.51 5.49 5.96
N LEU A 20 -2.37 6.16 5.19
CA LEU A 20 -2.89 7.48 5.53
C LEU A 20 -3.68 7.45 6.84
N ILE A 21 -4.57 6.47 7.01
CA ILE A 21 -5.34 6.29 8.25
C ILE A 21 -4.41 6.02 9.43
N GLY A 22 -3.43 5.12 9.28
CA GLY A 22 -2.45 4.84 10.34
C GLY A 22 -1.62 6.06 10.72
N THR A 23 -1.25 6.88 9.73
CA THR A 23 -0.52 8.13 9.95
C THR A 23 -1.39 9.18 10.65
N PHE A 24 -2.65 9.35 10.22
CA PHE A 24 -3.58 10.28 10.84
C PHE A 24 -3.95 9.88 12.27
N ALA A 25 -4.23 8.59 12.50
CA ALA A 25 -4.53 8.07 13.83
C ALA A 25 -3.39 8.38 14.80
N ARG A 26 -2.13 8.33 14.35
CA ARG A 26 -0.98 8.69 15.19
C ARG A 26 -0.99 10.14 15.65
N PHE A 27 -1.43 11.09 14.83
CA PHE A 27 -1.48 12.50 15.22
C PHE A 27 -2.61 12.83 16.20
N ILE A 28 -3.66 12.00 16.25
CA ILE A 28 -4.83 12.23 17.10
C ILE A 28 -4.63 11.62 18.51
N ILE A 29 -3.74 10.62 18.62
CA ILE A 29 -3.64 9.81 19.82
C ILE A 29 -2.36 10.12 20.62
N ASP A 30 -2.55 10.69 21.82
CA ASP A 30 -1.48 11.05 22.76
C ASP A 30 -0.93 9.84 23.56
N SER A 31 -1.64 8.70 23.53
CA SER A 31 -1.29 7.52 24.33
C SER A 31 -0.16 6.68 23.71
N HIS A 32 0.87 6.40 24.51
CA HIS A 32 2.08 5.65 24.12
C HIS A 32 1.79 4.25 23.53
N LEU A 33 0.76 3.56 24.03
CA LEU A 33 0.32 2.24 23.58
C LEU A 33 -0.37 2.28 22.21
N LEU A 34 -1.29 3.21 22.00
CA LEU A 34 -1.95 3.39 20.70
C LEU A 34 -0.98 3.95 19.63
N SER A 35 0.03 4.68 20.07
CA SER A 35 1.15 5.12 19.24
C SER A 35 1.87 3.92 18.59
N LEU A 36 2.12 2.85 19.35
CA LEU A 36 2.78 1.63 18.87
C LEU A 36 1.89 0.84 17.90
N VAL A 37 0.58 0.80 18.17
CA VAL A 37 -0.42 0.20 17.26
C VAL A 37 -0.51 0.97 15.92
N CYS A 38 -0.46 2.30 15.95
CA CYS A 38 -0.42 3.11 14.72
C CYS A 38 0.82 2.81 13.87
N TRP A 39 1.99 2.64 14.50
CA TRP A 39 3.20 2.20 13.80
C TRP A 39 3.03 0.82 13.16
N GLY A 40 2.34 -0.11 13.84
CA GLY A 40 1.97 -1.41 13.27
C GLY A 40 1.10 -1.26 12.02
N PHE A 41 0.08 -0.40 12.05
CA PHE A 41 -0.77 -0.13 10.89
C PHE A 41 -0.01 0.48 9.72
N VAL A 42 0.88 1.44 9.99
CA VAL A 42 1.74 2.04 8.97
C VAL A 42 2.69 1.01 8.36
N ALA A 43 3.29 0.14 9.18
CA ALA A 43 4.15 -0.93 8.70
C ALA A 43 3.41 -1.92 7.80
N VAL A 44 2.21 -2.36 8.20
CA VAL A 44 1.38 -3.27 7.39
C VAL A 44 0.98 -2.60 6.07
N GLY A 45 0.53 -1.35 6.12
CA GLY A 45 0.19 -0.58 4.91
C GLY A 45 1.38 -0.42 3.96
N ALA A 46 2.57 -0.16 4.49
CA ALA A 46 3.79 -0.07 3.69
C ALA A 46 4.15 -1.38 2.99
N VAL A 47 4.02 -2.52 3.68
CA VAL A 47 4.26 -3.85 3.08
C VAL A 47 3.25 -4.16 1.98
N LEU A 48 1.98 -3.80 2.16
CA LEU A 48 0.95 -3.94 1.12
C LEU A 48 1.26 -3.08 -0.10
N CYS A 49 1.66 -1.82 0.09
CA CYS A 49 2.09 -0.95 -0.99
C CYS A 49 3.29 -1.50 -1.75
N LEU A 50 4.33 -1.98 -1.04
CA LEU A 50 5.51 -2.58 -1.67
C LEU A 50 5.16 -3.81 -2.51
N THR A 51 4.28 -4.67 -1.98
CA THR A 51 3.82 -5.87 -2.70
C THR A 51 3.01 -5.49 -3.94
N ALA A 52 2.13 -4.49 -3.84
CA ALA A 52 1.35 -3.99 -4.97
C ALA A 52 2.24 -3.38 -6.06
N ILE A 53 3.22 -2.55 -5.68
CA ILE A 53 4.18 -1.94 -6.60
C ILE A 53 5.02 -3.02 -7.31
N ALA A 54 5.51 -4.01 -6.57
CA ALA A 54 6.28 -5.11 -7.16
C ALA A 54 5.47 -5.86 -8.23
N ARG A 55 4.17 -6.07 -8.01
CA ARG A 55 3.29 -6.67 -9.03
C ARG A 55 3.07 -5.77 -10.23
N VAL A 56 2.77 -4.48 -10.03
CA VAL A 56 2.60 -3.52 -11.13
C VAL A 56 3.87 -3.43 -11.98
N LEU A 57 5.04 -3.35 -11.36
CA LEU A 57 6.32 -3.30 -12.07
C LEU A 57 6.61 -4.57 -12.86
N SER A 58 6.32 -5.76 -12.30
CA SER A 58 6.49 -7.03 -13.02
C SER A 58 5.63 -7.10 -14.29
N VAL A 59 4.39 -6.63 -14.22
CA VAL A 59 3.47 -6.58 -15.38
C VAL A 59 3.93 -5.55 -16.42
N SER A 60 4.45 -4.40 -15.98
CA SER A 60 4.98 -3.38 -16.89
C SER A 60 6.26 -3.84 -17.61
N GLN A 61 7.17 -4.53 -16.92
CA GLN A 61 8.40 -5.07 -17.52
C GLN A 61 8.13 -6.18 -18.55
N GLU A 62 7.13 -7.03 -18.32
CA GLU A 62 6.73 -8.05 -19.29
C GLU A 62 6.12 -7.44 -20.57
N ARG A 63 5.45 -6.29 -20.47
CA ARG A 63 4.95 -5.54 -21.64
C ARG A 63 6.07 -4.93 -22.47
N GLU A 64 7.15 -4.48 -21.83
CA GLU A 64 8.32 -3.90 -22.53
C GLU A 64 9.13 -4.98 -23.28
N ASN A 65 9.29 -6.18 -22.72
CA ASN A 65 10.03 -7.29 -23.35
C ASN A 65 9.27 -8.00 -24.49
N ASN A 66 7.94 -7.89 -24.53
CA ASN A 66 7.10 -8.51 -25.57
C ASN A 66 6.73 -7.53 -26.71
N GLN A 67 7.27 -6.31 -26.72
CA GLN A 67 7.23 -5.38 -27.85
C GLN A 67 8.48 -5.46 -28.71
#